data_AF-A0A967HXE6-F1
#
_entry.id   AF-A0A967HXE6-F1
#
_cell.length_a   1.000
_cell.length_b   1.000
_cell.length_c   1.000
_cell.angle_alpha   90.00
_cell.angle_beta   90.00
_cell.angle_gamma   90.00
#
_symmetry.space_group_name_H-M   'P 1'
#
loop_
_entity.id
_entity.type
_entity.pdbx_description
1 polymer ?
#
loop_
_entity_poly.entity_id
_entity_poly.type
_entity_poly.pdbx_seq_one_letter_code
_entity_poly.pdbx_strand_id
1 'polypeptide(L)'
;MSEKKAYTQAFHTGKYDKASGLLGKYDNVRRFWEDQVTAIFLRPALNELVEHKSKRLERVRVLDLGCGSGDGYDLIMGVTTKDPGIYEY
;
A
#
# COMPACT_ATOMS: atom_id res chain seq x y z
N MET A 1 17.49 -8.74 24.09
CA MET A 1 18.58 -7.82 23.69
C MET A 1 18.71 -7.57 22.17
N SER A 2 18.01 -8.33 21.31
CA SER A 2 18.01 -8.13 19.85
C SER A 2 17.11 -6.96 19.40
N GLU A 3 15.91 -6.82 19.97
CA GLU A 3 14.91 -5.82 19.56
C GLU A 3 15.39 -4.36 19.64
N LYS A 4 16.17 -4.03 20.68
CA LYS A 4 16.70 -2.67 20.89
C LYS A 4 17.63 -2.25 19.74
N LYS A 5 18.35 -3.20 19.13
CA LYS A 5 19.28 -2.92 18.02
C LYS A 5 18.55 -2.67 16.71
N ALA A 6 17.50 -3.44 16.41
CA ALA A 6 16.72 -3.28 15.18
C ALA A 6 16.01 -1.91 15.13
N TYR A 7 15.39 -1.50 16.24
CA TYR A 7 14.74 -0.19 16.36
C TYR A 7 15.73 0.97 16.18
N THR A 8 16.88 0.88 16.86
CA THR A 8 17.92 1.91 16.81
C THR A 8 18.54 2.01 15.41
N GLN A 9 18.73 0.88 14.72
CA GLN A 9 19.23 0.85 13.35
C GLN A 9 18.22 1.46 12.36
N ALA A 10 16.92 1.17 12.50
CA ALA A 10 15.89 1.78 11.67
C ALA A 10 15.77 3.30 11.89
N PHE A 11 15.98 3.77 13.12
CA PHE A 11 16.00 5.20 13.47
C PHE A 11 17.16 5.95 12.81
N HIS A 12 18.39 5.40 12.86
CA HIS A 12 19.57 6.06 12.29
C HIS A 12 19.70 5.97 10.77
N THR A 13 19.05 4.99 10.14
CA THR A 13 19.15 4.77 8.67
C THR A 13 18.14 5.57 7.86
N GLY A 14 17.35 6.45 8.48
CA GLY A 14 16.33 7.23 7.77
C GLY A 14 15.15 6.40 7.27
N LYS A 15 15.02 5.12 7.65
CA LYS A 15 13.84 4.29 7.34
C LYS A 15 12.55 4.77 8.02
N TYR A 16 12.64 5.82 8.86
CA TYR A 16 11.54 6.55 9.46
C TYR A 16 11.32 7.95 8.86
N ASP A 17 12.00 8.32 7.76
CA ASP A 17 11.66 9.53 7.01
C ASP A 17 10.27 9.36 6.39
N LYS A 18 9.27 9.68 7.20
CA LYS A 18 7.85 9.54 6.90
C LYS A 18 7.31 10.85 6.36
N ALA A 19 6.38 10.74 5.41
CA ALA A 19 5.44 11.80 5.11
C ALA A 19 4.83 12.31 6.43
N SER A 20 4.97 13.60 6.70
CA SER A 20 4.45 14.24 7.90
C SER A 20 2.92 14.07 7.98
N GLY A 21 2.39 13.87 9.20
CA GLY A 21 0.94 13.85 9.46
C GLY A 21 0.33 12.52 9.92
N LEU A 22 1.11 11.45 10.10
CA LEU A 22 0.59 10.18 10.64
C LEU A 22 0.65 10.15 12.17
N LEU A 23 -0.50 9.96 12.82
CA LEU A 23 -0.64 9.98 14.28
C LEU A 23 -0.73 8.54 14.83
N GLY A 24 0.43 8.00 15.24
CA GLY A 24 0.50 6.81 16.09
C GLY A 24 0.91 5.50 15.41
N LYS A 25 0.87 4.40 16.17
CA LYS A 25 1.30 3.06 15.70
C LYS A 25 0.34 2.49 14.63
N TYR A 26 -0.95 2.78 14.74
CA TYR A 26 -2.00 2.27 13.85
C TYR A 26 -1.76 2.70 12.39
N ASP A 27 -1.54 4.00 12.15
CA ASP A 27 -1.27 4.55 10.81
C ASP A 27 -0.03 3.94 10.15
N ASN A 28 0.95 3.56 10.97
CA ASN A 28 2.18 2.95 10.49
C ASN A 28 2.00 1.48 10.15
N VAL A 29 1.30 0.71 11.00
CA VAL A 29 0.99 -0.69 10.69
C VAL A 29 0.13 -0.78 9.45
N ARG A 30 -0.88 0.08 9.35
CA ARG A 30 -1.76 0.14 8.19
C ARG A 30 -0.97 0.43 6.91
N ARG A 31 -0.30 1.58 6.83
CA ARG A 31 0.36 2.01 5.58
C ARG A 31 1.58 1.19 5.18
N PHE A 32 2.38 0.76 6.16
CA PHE A 32 3.64 0.06 5.86
C PHE A 32 3.53 -1.46 5.85
N TRP A 33 2.39 -2.01 6.28
CA TRP A 33 2.20 -3.46 6.29
C TRP A 33 0.86 -3.90 5.73
N GLU A 34 -0.27 -3.50 6.34
CA GLU A 34 -1.59 -4.00 5.94
C GLU A 34 -1.94 -3.60 4.50
N ASP A 35 -1.69 -2.35 4.14
CA ASP A 35 -1.94 -1.82 2.80
C ASP A 35 -1.06 -2.52 1.75
N GLN A 36 0.22 -2.78 2.07
CA GLN A 36 1.12 -3.51 1.15
C GLN A 36 0.67 -4.95 0.94
N VAL A 37 0.32 -5.66 2.01
CA VAL A 37 -0.19 -7.04 1.91
C VAL A 37 -1.49 -7.05 1.11
N THR A 38 -2.41 -6.14 1.40
CA THR A 38 -3.68 -6.03 0.68
C THR A 38 -3.45 -5.75 -0.81
N ALA A 39 -2.54 -4.84 -1.15
CA ALA A 39 -2.16 -4.52 -2.52
C ALA A 39 -1.64 -5.74 -3.29
N ILE A 40 -0.81 -6.59 -2.65
CA ILE A 40 -0.29 -7.83 -3.26
C ILE A 40 -1.43 -8.77 -3.65
N PHE A 41 -2.41 -8.96 -2.76
CA PHE A 41 -3.57 -9.81 -3.02
C PHE A 41 -4.52 -9.24 -4.07
N LEU A 42 -4.69 -7.91 -4.12
CA LEU A 42 -5.58 -7.27 -5.09
C LEU A 42 -4.97 -7.18 -6.50
N ARG A 43 -3.64 -7.12 -6.62
CA ARG A 43 -2.92 -6.90 -7.87
C ARG A 43 -3.34 -7.80 -9.04
N PRO A 44 -3.42 -9.14 -8.93
CA PRO A 44 -3.79 -9.97 -10.08
C PRO A 44 -5.17 -9.61 -10.64
N ALA A 45 -6.16 -9.41 -9.76
CA ALA A 45 -7.52 -9.05 -10.15
C ALA A 45 -7.59 -7.64 -10.76
N LEU A 46 -6.88 -6.66 -10.18
CA LEU A 46 -6.82 -5.30 -10.70
C LEU A 46 -6.12 -5.24 -12.07
N ASN A 47 -5.02 -5.97 -12.25
CA ASN A 47 -4.31 -6.05 -13.52
C ASN A 47 -5.19 -6.67 -14.61
N GLU A 48 -5.86 -7.78 -14.31
CA GLU A 48 -6.78 -8.43 -15.25
C GLU A 48 -7.92 -7.49 -15.66
N LEU A 49 -8.53 -6.78 -14.69
CA LEU A 49 -9.58 -5.81 -14.95
C LEU A 49 -9.10 -4.67 -15.85
N VAL A 50 -7.95 -4.08 -15.55
CA VAL A 50 -7.37 -2.98 -16.34
C VAL A 50 -7.03 -3.44 -17.75
N GLU A 51 -6.41 -4.62 -17.90
CA GLU A 51 -6.08 -5.19 -19.21
C GLU A 51 -7.34 -5.46 -20.04
N HIS A 52 -8.35 -6.08 -19.44
CA HIS A 52 -9.64 -6.36 -20.08
C HIS A 52 -10.32 -5.08 -20.58
N LYS A 53 -10.36 -4.04 -19.74
CA LYS A 53 -10.97 -2.74 -20.11
C LYS A 53 -10.17 -2.02 -21.17
N SER A 54 -8.84 -2.06 -21.09
CA SER A 54 -7.94 -1.45 -22.06
C SER A 54 -8.12 -2.05 -23.47
N LYS A 55 -8.16 -3.39 -23.59
CA LYS A 55 -8.40 -4.10 -24.87
C LYS A 55 -9.72 -3.70 -25.55
N ARG A 56 -10.69 -3.21 -24.78
CA ARG A 56 -12.02 -2.82 -25.25
C ARG A 56 -12.20 -1.31 -25.39
N LEU A 57 -11.15 -0.52 -25.15
CA LEU A 57 -11.20 0.94 -25.10
C LEU A 57 -12.20 1.48 -24.05
N GLU A 58 -12.46 0.69 -23.00
CA GLU A 58 -13.34 1.05 -21.91
C GLU A 58 -12.55 1.70 -20.76
N ARG A 59 -13.25 2.41 -19.87
CA ARG A 59 -12.68 2.99 -18.64
C ARG A 59 -13.09 2.16 -17.42
N VAL A 60 -12.23 2.14 -16.41
CA VAL A 60 -12.56 1.61 -15.08
C VAL A 60 -13.36 2.66 -14.33
N ARG A 61 -14.45 2.25 -13.68
CA ARG A 61 -15.24 3.09 -12.77
C ARG A 61 -15.15 2.48 -11.39
N VAL A 62 -14.84 3.30 -10.40
CA VAL A 62 -14.76 2.89 -9.00
C VAL A 62 -15.94 3.48 -8.26
N LEU A 63 -16.63 2.63 -7.50
CA LEU A 63 -17.67 3.02 -6.56
C LEU A 63 -17.27 2.47 -5.19
N ASP A 64 -17.02 3.37 -4.25
CA ASP A 64 -16.63 3.02 -2.89
C ASP A 64 -17.86 3.18 -1.96
N LEU A 65 -18.26 2.08 -1.30
CA LEU A 65 -19.45 2.02 -0.47
C LEU A 65 -19.04 1.83 1.00
N GLY A 66 -19.42 2.79 1.85
CA GLY A 66 -19.00 2.76 3.26
C GLY A 66 -17.52 3.08 3.46
N CYS A 67 -16.97 3.98 2.63
CA CYS A 67 -15.54 4.25 2.50
C CYS A 67 -14.83 4.84 3.73
N GLY A 68 -15.58 5.27 4.74
CA GLY A 68 -15.02 5.93 5.93
C GLY A 68 -14.18 7.15 5.56
N SER A 69 -12.87 7.06 5.82
CA SER A 69 -11.86 8.09 5.51
C SER A 69 -11.43 8.13 4.03
N GLY A 70 -11.91 7.23 3.17
CA GLY A 70 -11.57 7.21 1.74
C GLY A 70 -10.23 6.57 1.39
N ASP A 71 -9.51 6.03 2.37
CA ASP A 71 -8.19 5.41 2.20
C ASP A 71 -8.20 4.19 1.26
N GLY A 72 -9.35 3.53 1.06
CA GLY A 72 -9.50 2.39 0.18
C GLY A 72 -9.28 2.74 -1.29
N TYR A 73 -9.67 3.95 -1.71
CA TYR A 73 -9.41 4.44 -3.06
C TYR A 73 -7.93 4.67 -3.29
N ASP A 74 -7.25 5.34 -2.35
CA ASP A 74 -5.82 5.61 -2.43
C ASP A 74 -5.01 4.30 -2.44
N LEU A 75 -5.44 3.31 -1.66
CA LEU A 75 -4.84 1.97 -1.65
C LEU A 75 -4.88 1.32 -3.03
N ILE A 76 -6.05 1.23 -3.67
CA ILE A 76 -6.18 0.55 -4.97
C ILE A 76 -5.48 1.31 -6.10
N MET A 77 -5.43 2.65 -6.01
CA MET A 77 -4.71 3.48 -6.99
C MET A 77 -3.18 3.36 -6.82
N GLY A 78 -2.71 3.05 -5.61
CA GLY A 78 -1.31 2.73 -5.34
C GLY A 78 -0.85 1.35 -5.80
N VAL A 79 -1.77 0.47 -6.22
CA VAL A 79 -1.42 -0.87 -6.75
C VAL A 79 -0.87 -0.74 -8.17
N THR A 80 0.44 -0.63 -8.30
CA THR A 80 1.11 -0.58 -9.60
C THR A 80 1.52 -1.97 -10.10
N THR A 81 1.85 -2.09 -11.39
CA THR A 81 2.39 -3.31 -12.00
C THR A 81 3.82 -3.61 -11.58
N LYS A 82 4.53 -2.61 -11.04
CA LYS A 82 5.92 -2.69 -10.59
C LYS A 82 6.02 -2.02 -9.23
N ASP A 83 5.81 -2.80 -8.19
CA ASP A 83 6.41 -2.50 -6.91
C ASP A 83 6.64 -3.82 -6.16
N PRO A 84 7.84 -4.09 -5.65
CA PRO A 84 8.10 -5.23 -4.79
C PRO A 84 7.86 -4.79 -3.33
N GLY A 85 6.84 -5.37 -2.68
CA GLY A 85 6.61 -5.20 -1.24
C GLY A 85 6.60 -6.58 -0.58
N ILE A 86 7.02 -6.81 0.66
CA ILE A 86 7.53 -5.99 1.77
C ILE A 86 8.90 -6.63 2.06
N TYR A 87 9.99 -5.91 1.81
CA TYR A 87 11.36 -6.45 1.65
C TYR A 87 11.49 -7.23 0.34
N GLU A 88 12.18 -6.67 -0.65
CA GLU A 88 12.34 -7.28 -1.97
C GLU A 88 13.32 -8.50 -1.93
N TYR A 89 13.00 -9.56 -1.19
CA TYR A 89 13.35 -10.99 -1.41
C TYR A 89 12.71 -11.88 -0.33
#